data_AF-A0AA35RDR7-F1
#
_entry.id   AF-A0AA35RDR7-F1
#
_cell.length_a   1.000
_cell.length_b   1.000
_cell.length_c   1.000
_cell.angle_alpha   90.00
_cell.angle_beta   90.00
_cell.angle_gamma   90.00
#
_symmetry.space_group_name_H-M   'P 1'
#
loop_
_entity.id
_entity.type
_entity.pdbx_description
1 polymer ?
#
loop_
_entity_poly.entity_id
_entity_poly.type
_entity_poly.pdbx_seq_one_letter_code
_entity_poly.pdbx_strand_id
1 'polypeptide(L)'
;MLYRFGIARSSKEESEGEMATASREHERVVRNLKARIKLNEAFNGIQFSSAEWEIAAKDETSLHRKHIHTGSAHGFLFHVEYLVKEDKSSEGAKDGESPSVLARIVALSVSVEPTSENDLQPFISRVSVDFDLMKFYQTYVKYAILVNERRDSYATAKSKYGASVRVPDGPDRTRLNYRMKAGLSLFFSWTVSVSERGFVDSSLGLQVKSHREVSDEDRETVSHLPLLLQKMIQTRGHRKALASVLALLQPNPVTS
;
A
#
# COMPACT_ATOMS: atom_id res chain seq x y z
N MET A 1 -60.92 53.61 -12.96
CA MET A 1 -60.60 52.55 -13.94
C MET A 1 -59.21 52.02 -13.56
N LEU A 2 -59.16 50.83 -12.97
CA LEU A 2 -57.95 50.19 -12.42
C LEU A 2 -57.30 49.26 -13.46
N TYR A 3 -56.03 48.94 -13.19
CA TYR A 3 -55.15 47.90 -13.77
C TYR A 3 -54.13 48.34 -14.84
N ARG A 4 -52.85 48.35 -14.45
CA ARG A 4 -51.86 47.30 -14.79
C ARG A 4 -50.56 47.47 -13.99
N PHE A 5 -50.25 46.47 -13.15
CA PHE A 5 -48.94 46.23 -12.53
C PHE A 5 -48.53 44.78 -12.86
N GLY A 6 -47.22 44.54 -13.03
CA GLY A 6 -46.62 43.23 -13.35
C GLY A 6 -46.37 43.08 -14.85
N ILE A 7 -45.17 42.77 -15.35
CA ILE A 7 -44.34 41.60 -15.03
C ILE A 7 -42.89 41.96 -15.41
N ALA A 8 -41.99 42.07 -14.43
CA ALA A 8 -40.54 42.10 -14.66
C ALA A 8 -39.70 41.52 -13.50
N ARG A 9 -40.34 40.89 -12.49
CA ARG A 9 -39.65 40.22 -11.38
C ARG A 9 -39.47 38.70 -11.57
N SER A 10 -40.25 38.07 -12.48
CA SER A 10 -40.31 36.60 -12.63
C SER A 10 -39.00 35.99 -13.14
N SER A 11 -38.35 36.60 -14.13
CA SER A 11 -37.19 35.99 -14.81
C SER A 11 -35.89 36.00 -14.01
N LYS A 12 -35.76 36.91 -13.03
CA LYS A 12 -34.55 37.02 -12.20
C LYS A 12 -34.60 36.08 -11.00
N GLU A 13 -35.78 35.93 -10.37
CA GLU A 13 -35.99 35.00 -9.26
C GLU A 13 -36.00 33.52 -9.72
N GLU A 14 -36.47 33.24 -10.94
CA GLU A 14 -36.37 31.90 -11.56
C GLU A 14 -34.91 31.53 -11.90
N SER A 15 -34.14 32.47 -12.46
CA SER A 15 -32.70 32.27 -12.75
C SER A 15 -31.85 32.09 -11.49
N GLU A 16 -32.12 32.84 -10.42
CA GLU A 16 -31.44 32.68 -9.12
C GLU A 16 -31.86 31.38 -8.43
N GLY A 17 -33.13 30.97 -8.57
CA GLY A 17 -33.64 29.69 -8.09
C GLY A 17 -33.01 28.48 -8.78
N GLU A 18 -32.86 28.52 -10.11
CA GLU A 18 -32.21 27.48 -10.91
C GLU A 18 -30.70 27.39 -10.64
N MET A 19 -30.03 28.52 -10.44
CA MET A 19 -28.61 28.54 -10.08
C MET A 19 -28.37 27.98 -8.67
N ALA A 20 -29.27 28.27 -7.72
CA ALA A 20 -29.21 27.75 -6.36
C ALA A 20 -29.50 26.23 -6.30
N THR A 21 -30.43 25.72 -7.12
CA THR A 21 -30.68 24.27 -7.22
C THR A 21 -29.53 23.53 -7.88
N ALA A 22 -28.96 24.07 -8.97
CA ALA A 22 -27.77 23.52 -9.62
C ALA A 22 -26.55 23.49 -8.68
N SER A 23 -26.35 24.53 -7.88
CA SER A 23 -25.27 24.57 -6.88
C SER A 23 -25.45 23.48 -5.81
N ARG A 24 -26.67 23.30 -5.30
CA ARG A 24 -26.97 22.26 -4.30
C ARG A 24 -26.80 20.85 -4.86
N GLU A 25 -27.18 20.65 -6.12
CA GLU A 25 -27.00 19.37 -6.81
C GLU A 25 -25.51 19.06 -7.02
N HIS A 26 -24.73 20.04 -7.46
CA HIS A 26 -23.29 19.90 -7.60
C HIS A 26 -22.61 19.55 -6.27
N GLU A 27 -22.95 20.25 -5.18
CA GLU A 27 -22.45 19.92 -3.84
C GLU A 27 -22.80 18.50 -3.40
N ARG A 28 -24.03 18.04 -3.71
CA ARG A 28 -24.47 16.67 -3.41
C ARG A 28 -23.65 15.65 -4.20
N VAL A 29 -23.40 15.88 -5.48
CA VAL A 29 -22.58 15.00 -6.34
C VAL A 29 -21.14 14.95 -5.82
N VAL A 30 -20.53 16.09 -5.53
CA VAL A 30 -19.17 16.17 -4.98
C VAL A 30 -19.08 15.41 -3.66
N ARG A 31 -20.06 15.56 -2.77
CA ARG A 31 -20.11 14.83 -1.49
C ARG A 31 -20.22 13.32 -1.71
N ASN A 32 -21.05 12.87 -2.65
CA ASN A 32 -21.20 11.46 -2.98
C ASN A 32 -19.90 10.87 -3.54
N LEU A 33 -19.25 11.57 -4.48
CA LEU A 33 -17.98 11.15 -5.06
C LEU A 33 -16.89 11.06 -4.00
N LYS A 34 -16.78 12.05 -3.10
CA LYS A 34 -15.84 12.00 -1.97
C LYS A 34 -16.09 10.79 -1.07
N ALA A 35 -17.35 10.45 -0.77
CA ALA A 35 -17.68 9.28 0.02
C ALA A 35 -17.29 7.96 -0.68
N ARG A 36 -17.53 7.87 -2.00
CA ARG A 36 -17.14 6.70 -2.81
C ARG A 36 -15.63 6.53 -2.91
N ILE A 37 -14.88 7.64 -3.06
CA ILE A 37 -13.41 7.61 -3.05
C ILE A 37 -12.93 7.07 -1.71
N LYS A 38 -13.38 7.63 -0.59
CA LYS A 38 -13.00 7.14 0.74
C LYS A 38 -13.32 5.65 0.96
N LEU A 39 -14.47 5.19 0.47
CA LEU A 39 -14.83 3.77 0.53
C LEU A 39 -13.85 2.91 -0.28
N ASN A 40 -13.49 3.35 -1.49
CA ASN A 40 -12.51 2.65 -2.33
C ASN A 40 -11.12 2.63 -1.68
N GLU A 41 -10.67 3.75 -1.11
CA GLU A 41 -9.39 3.84 -0.39
C GLU A 41 -9.35 2.88 0.81
N ALA A 42 -10.44 2.81 1.57
CA ALA A 42 -10.57 1.85 2.67
C ALA A 42 -10.55 0.40 2.20
N PHE A 43 -11.10 0.12 1.02
CA PHE A 43 -11.18 -1.23 0.46
C PHE A 43 -9.85 -1.70 -0.14
N ASN A 44 -9.12 -0.83 -0.83
CA ASN A 44 -7.90 -1.18 -1.56
C ASN A 44 -6.61 -0.89 -0.78
N GLY A 45 -6.68 -0.20 0.36
CA GLY A 45 -5.52 0.13 1.19
C GLY A 45 -4.63 1.23 0.63
N ILE A 46 -5.05 1.90 -0.45
CA ILE A 46 -4.37 3.04 -1.09
C ILE A 46 -5.09 4.31 -0.70
N GLN A 47 -4.34 5.32 -0.27
CA GLN A 47 -4.85 6.65 0.03
C GLN A 47 -4.12 7.66 -0.83
N PHE A 48 -4.85 8.52 -1.53
CA PHE A 48 -4.25 9.60 -2.33
C PHE A 48 -4.24 10.89 -1.53
N SER A 49 -3.04 11.45 -1.35
CA SER A 49 -2.84 12.77 -0.74
C SER A 49 -3.06 13.88 -1.76
N SER A 50 -2.60 13.67 -3.00
CA SER A 50 -2.89 14.54 -4.14
C SER A 50 -3.02 13.74 -5.43
N ALA A 51 -3.84 14.24 -6.34
CA ALA A 51 -3.99 13.75 -7.70
C ALA A 51 -4.11 14.98 -8.62
N GLU A 52 -2.98 15.39 -9.18
CA GLU A 52 -2.85 16.58 -9.99
C GLU A 52 -2.61 16.21 -11.44
N TRP A 53 -2.99 17.12 -12.34
CA TRP A 53 -2.69 16.96 -13.76
C TRP A 53 -2.52 18.31 -14.42
N GLU A 54 -1.74 18.33 -15.50
CA GLU A 54 -1.52 19.50 -16.34
C GLU A 54 -1.44 19.09 -17.81
N ILE A 55 -1.74 20.04 -18.70
CA ILE A 55 -1.53 19.86 -20.14
C ILE A 55 -0.04 20.09 -20.41
N ALA A 56 0.68 19.02 -20.73
CA ALA A 56 2.10 19.08 -21.02
C ALA A 56 2.37 19.55 -22.45
N ALA A 57 1.55 19.09 -23.40
CA ALA A 57 1.60 19.54 -24.79
C ALA A 57 0.24 19.32 -25.46
N LYS A 58 -0.05 20.12 -26.48
CA LYS A 58 -1.23 19.97 -27.32
C LYS A 58 -0.81 20.22 -28.75
N ASP A 59 -1.06 19.27 -29.62
CA ASP A 59 -0.92 19.43 -31.06
C ASP A 59 -2.31 19.32 -31.73
N GLU A 60 -2.35 19.36 -33.05
CA GLU A 60 -3.61 19.38 -33.80
C GLU A 60 -4.42 18.08 -33.59
N THR A 61 -3.70 16.95 -33.47
CA THR A 61 -4.27 15.59 -33.52
C THR A 61 -4.25 14.86 -32.16
N SER A 62 -3.54 15.39 -31.17
CA SER A 62 -3.29 14.75 -29.88
C SER A 62 -3.11 15.74 -28.71
N LEU A 63 -3.37 15.23 -27.51
CA LEU A 63 -3.20 15.95 -26.25
C LEU A 63 -2.33 15.13 -25.31
N HIS A 64 -1.29 15.74 -24.76
CA HIS A 64 -0.43 15.15 -23.76
C HIS A 64 -0.76 15.72 -22.39
N ARG A 65 -1.21 14.88 -21.46
CA ARG A 65 -1.49 15.26 -20.07
C ARG A 65 -0.51 14.60 -19.12
N LYS A 66 0.20 15.39 -18.33
CA LYS A 66 1.02 14.90 -17.23
C LYS A 66 0.12 14.75 -16.01
N HIS A 67 0.20 13.60 -15.36
CA HIS A 67 -0.51 13.28 -14.13
C HIS A 67 0.51 13.02 -13.01
N ILE A 68 0.20 13.50 -11.81
CA ILE A 68 1.02 13.33 -10.61
C ILE A 68 0.12 12.82 -9.49
N HIS A 69 0.42 11.64 -8.98
CA HIS A 69 -0.25 11.03 -7.84
C HIS A 69 0.70 10.92 -6.66
N THR A 70 0.32 11.48 -5.52
CA THR A 70 1.02 11.28 -4.25
C THR A 70 0.09 10.60 -3.25
N GLY A 71 0.64 9.74 -2.40
CA GLY A 71 -0.20 9.00 -1.47
C GLY A 71 0.54 8.00 -0.63
N SER A 72 -0.21 7.08 -0.02
CA SER A 72 0.34 5.97 0.74
C SER A 72 -0.42 4.66 0.51
N ALA A 73 0.27 3.54 0.68
CA ALA A 73 -0.32 2.22 0.78
C ALA A 73 0.02 1.64 2.15
N HIS A 74 -0.98 1.39 3.01
CA HIS A 74 -0.76 0.95 4.39
C HIS A 74 0.31 1.76 5.17
N GLY A 75 0.35 3.08 4.95
CA GLY A 75 1.30 3.99 5.58
C GLY A 75 2.66 4.12 4.88
N PHE A 76 2.91 3.39 3.80
CA PHE A 76 4.14 3.52 2.98
C PHE A 76 3.92 4.50 1.85
N LEU A 77 4.78 5.52 1.74
CA LEU A 77 4.58 6.63 0.81
C LEU A 77 4.97 6.29 -0.63
N PHE A 78 4.18 6.78 -1.58
CA PHE A 78 4.48 6.73 -3.02
C PHE A 78 4.28 8.09 -3.71
N HIS A 79 5.02 8.26 -4.80
CA HIS A 79 4.93 9.34 -5.76
C HIS A 79 4.97 8.75 -7.17
N VAL A 80 3.96 9.02 -7.99
CA VAL A 80 3.84 8.48 -9.35
C VAL A 80 3.58 9.62 -10.31
N GLU A 81 4.42 9.75 -11.34
CA GLU A 81 4.23 10.67 -12.45
C GLU A 81 4.05 9.89 -13.74
N TYR A 82 3.04 10.22 -14.53
CA TYR A 82 2.85 9.57 -15.83
C TYR A 82 2.30 10.53 -16.88
N LEU A 83 2.67 10.30 -18.13
CA LEU A 83 2.24 11.08 -19.28
C LEU A 83 1.22 10.27 -20.07
N VAL A 84 0.02 10.80 -20.24
CA VAL A 84 -1.03 10.21 -21.08
C VAL A 84 -1.06 10.95 -22.42
N LYS A 85 -0.94 10.22 -23.52
CA LYS A 85 -1.21 10.72 -24.87
C LYS A 85 -2.64 10.34 -25.25
N GLU A 86 -3.43 11.33 -25.61
CA GLU A 86 -4.80 11.20 -26.10
C GLU A 86 -4.84 11.58 -27.57
N ASP A 87 -4.97 10.59 -28.46
CA ASP A 87 -5.13 10.81 -29.89
C ASP A 87 -6.61 11.00 -30.22
N LYS A 88 -6.94 12.04 -30.99
CA LYS A 88 -8.29 12.22 -31.54
C LYS A 88 -8.44 11.25 -32.71
N SER A 89 -9.13 10.14 -32.51
CA SER A 89 -9.48 9.27 -33.64
C SER A 89 -10.61 9.90 -34.44
N SER A 90 -10.41 10.06 -35.74
CA SER A 90 -11.46 10.31 -36.74
C SER A 90 -12.00 9.01 -37.35
N GLU A 91 -11.42 7.86 -37.05
CA GLU A 91 -11.85 6.58 -37.62
C GLU A 91 -13.02 6.00 -36.81
N GLY A 92 -14.21 6.04 -37.41
CA GLY A 92 -15.41 5.37 -36.92
C GLY A 92 -16.51 6.29 -36.39
N ALA A 93 -16.31 7.60 -36.31
CA ALA A 93 -17.37 8.54 -35.93
C ALA A 93 -18.44 8.57 -37.04
N LYS A 94 -19.52 7.82 -36.84
CA LYS A 94 -20.77 8.05 -37.57
C LYS A 94 -21.34 9.39 -37.12
N ASP A 95 -22.03 10.08 -38.03
CA ASP A 95 -22.67 11.36 -37.75
C ASP A 95 -23.46 11.30 -36.42
N GLY A 96 -22.97 12.00 -35.40
CA GLY A 96 -23.58 12.08 -34.06
C GLY A 96 -22.85 11.37 -32.91
N GLU A 97 -21.79 10.58 -33.16
CA GLU A 97 -20.96 9.99 -32.09
C GLU A 97 -19.77 10.89 -31.71
N SER A 98 -19.52 11.01 -30.40
CA SER A 98 -18.32 11.69 -29.89
C SER A 98 -17.06 10.97 -30.40
N PRO A 99 -16.03 11.69 -30.88
CA PRO A 99 -14.83 11.07 -31.41
C PRO A 99 -14.21 10.12 -30.37
N SER A 100 -13.82 8.92 -30.79
CA SER A 100 -13.16 7.97 -29.89
C SER A 100 -11.76 8.50 -29.57
N VAL A 101 -11.52 8.77 -28.29
CA VAL A 101 -10.21 9.23 -27.82
C VAL A 101 -9.39 7.98 -27.47
N LEU A 102 -8.31 7.74 -28.22
CA LEU A 102 -7.35 6.69 -27.88
C LEU A 102 -6.36 7.26 -26.86
N ALA A 103 -6.53 6.90 -25.60
CA ALA A 103 -5.64 7.30 -24.51
C ALA A 103 -4.65 6.19 -24.16
N ARG A 104 -3.35 6.51 -24.11
CA ARG A 104 -2.31 5.57 -23.64
C ARG A 104 -1.24 6.27 -22.81
N ILE A 105 -0.68 5.55 -21.84
CA ILE A 105 0.49 6.02 -21.08
C ILE A 105 1.73 5.90 -21.98
N VAL A 106 2.52 6.97 -22.06
CA VAL A 106 3.75 7.05 -22.88
C VAL A 106 5.00 7.31 -22.05
N ALA A 107 4.85 7.66 -20.77
CA ALA A 107 5.92 7.74 -19.80
C ALA A 107 5.37 7.45 -18.41
N LEU A 108 6.14 6.77 -17.57
CA LEU A 108 5.82 6.48 -16.18
C LEU A 108 7.10 6.60 -15.35
N SER A 109 7.01 7.31 -14.23
CA SER A 109 8.04 7.42 -13.22
C SER A 109 7.40 7.14 -11.87
N VAL A 110 8.08 6.32 -11.06
CA VAL A 110 7.60 5.89 -9.76
C VAL A 110 8.71 6.09 -8.75
N SER A 111 8.37 6.66 -7.60
CA SER A 111 9.23 6.82 -6.44
C SER A 111 8.47 6.37 -5.20
N VAL A 112 9.14 5.68 -4.29
CA VAL A 112 8.55 5.14 -3.04
C VAL A 112 9.48 5.46 -1.87
N GLU A 113 8.98 5.37 -0.64
CA GLU A 113 9.84 5.55 0.53
C GLU A 113 11.03 4.57 0.51
N PRO A 114 12.24 5.00 0.94
CA PRO A 114 13.39 4.11 1.00
C PRO A 114 13.15 2.94 1.95
N THR A 115 13.43 1.73 1.48
CA THR A 115 13.35 0.50 2.26
C THR A 115 14.77 0.00 2.55
N SER A 116 14.93 -0.71 3.66
CA SER A 116 16.20 -1.30 4.12
C SER A 116 16.82 -2.25 3.09
N GLU A 117 16.00 -2.84 2.23
CA GLU A 117 16.36 -3.96 1.38
C GLU A 117 16.50 -3.54 -0.10
N ASN A 118 16.08 -2.31 -0.48
CA ASN A 118 16.00 -1.86 -1.88
C ASN A 118 15.21 -2.82 -2.82
N ASP A 119 14.43 -3.74 -2.24
CA ASP A 119 13.78 -4.87 -2.93
C ASP A 119 12.77 -4.46 -4.00
N LEU A 120 12.32 -3.20 -4.00
CA LEU A 120 11.37 -2.68 -4.97
C LEU A 120 12.03 -2.12 -6.24
N GLN A 121 13.34 -1.81 -6.23
CA GLN A 121 13.98 -1.09 -7.33
C GLN A 121 13.93 -1.82 -8.68
N PRO A 122 14.22 -3.14 -8.76
CA PRO A 122 14.10 -3.87 -10.02
C PRO A 122 12.66 -3.88 -10.56
N PHE A 123 11.69 -4.04 -9.67
CA PHE A 123 10.27 -3.99 -10.00
C PHE A 123 9.83 -2.60 -10.49
N ILE A 124 10.21 -1.53 -9.79
CA ILE A 124 9.90 -0.14 -10.16
C ILE A 124 10.48 0.19 -11.54
N SER A 125 11.73 -0.20 -11.78
CA SER A 125 12.38 -0.01 -13.08
C SER A 125 11.59 -0.73 -14.18
N ARG A 126 11.19 -1.97 -13.93
CA ARG A 126 10.40 -2.76 -14.88
C ARG A 126 9.03 -2.14 -15.15
N VAL A 127 8.31 -1.73 -14.12
CA VAL A 127 6.96 -1.18 -14.25
C VAL A 127 6.96 0.15 -14.99
N SER A 128 8.00 0.96 -14.78
CA SER A 128 8.19 2.25 -15.45
C SER A 128 8.44 2.08 -16.96
N VAL A 129 9.16 1.02 -17.35
CA VAL A 129 9.38 0.65 -18.77
C VAL A 129 8.12 0.06 -19.40
N ASP A 130 7.40 -0.80 -18.68
CA ASP A 130 6.18 -1.44 -19.17
C ASP A 130 4.95 -0.48 -19.14
N PHE A 131 5.09 0.71 -18.57
CA PHE A 131 4.01 1.69 -18.33
C PHE A 131 2.80 1.12 -17.57
N ASP A 132 3.02 0.12 -16.73
CA ASP A 132 1.97 -0.70 -16.10
C ASP A 132 1.57 -0.14 -14.71
N LEU A 133 0.85 0.97 -14.71
CA LEU A 133 0.41 1.66 -13.50
C LEU A 133 -0.43 0.75 -12.56
N MET A 134 -1.23 -0.14 -13.14
CA MET A 134 -2.07 -1.06 -12.37
C MET A 134 -1.22 -2.07 -11.60
N LYS A 135 -0.23 -2.68 -12.27
CA LYS A 135 0.69 -3.61 -11.61
C LYS A 135 1.49 -2.93 -10.50
N PHE A 136 1.90 -1.67 -10.69
CA PHE A 136 2.54 -0.90 -9.62
C PHE A 136 1.68 -0.88 -8.36
N TYR A 137 0.45 -0.36 -8.45
CA TYR A 137 -0.43 -0.23 -7.28
C TYR A 137 -0.76 -1.59 -6.64
N GLN A 138 -1.08 -2.60 -7.44
CA GLN A 138 -1.41 -3.94 -6.91
C GLN A 138 -0.24 -4.59 -6.17
N THR A 139 0.97 -4.46 -6.74
CA THR A 139 2.18 -5.04 -6.14
C THR A 139 2.58 -4.26 -4.89
N TYR A 140 2.53 -2.93 -4.95
CA TYR A 140 2.92 -2.06 -3.84
C TYR A 140 2.01 -2.22 -2.63
N VAL A 141 0.69 -2.36 -2.83
CA VAL A 141 -0.24 -2.69 -1.74
C VAL A 141 0.11 -4.03 -1.08
N LYS A 142 0.33 -5.08 -1.87
CA LYS A 142 0.69 -6.41 -1.33
C LYS A 142 1.99 -6.37 -0.53
N TYR A 143 2.99 -5.67 -1.06
CA TYR A 143 4.25 -5.42 -0.36
C TYR A 143 4.01 -4.72 0.98
N ALA A 144 3.28 -3.60 0.97
CA ALA A 144 3.01 -2.81 2.15
C ALA A 144 2.25 -3.59 3.24
N ILE A 145 1.28 -4.43 2.85
CA ILE A 145 0.56 -5.32 3.78
C ILE A 145 1.52 -6.25 4.52
N LEU A 146 2.42 -6.93 3.81
CA LEU A 146 3.33 -7.91 4.41
C LEU A 146 4.38 -7.24 5.29
N VAL A 147 4.89 -6.08 4.88
CA VAL A 147 5.81 -5.30 5.73
C VAL A 147 5.10 -4.81 6.99
N ASN A 148 3.84 -4.36 6.88
CA ASN A 148 3.07 -3.94 8.04
C ASN A 148 2.76 -5.13 8.98
N GLU A 149 2.42 -6.31 8.45
CA GLU A 149 2.23 -7.53 9.25
C GLU A 149 3.49 -7.87 10.06
N ARG A 150 4.67 -7.76 9.45
CA ARG A 150 5.95 -7.92 10.16
C ARG A 150 6.11 -6.87 11.27
N ARG A 151 5.91 -5.58 10.97
CA ARG A 151 6.03 -4.48 11.94
C ARG A 151 5.10 -4.71 13.14
N ASP A 152 3.84 -5.05 12.90
CA ASP A 152 2.84 -5.32 13.94
C ASP A 152 3.19 -6.56 14.78
N SER A 153 3.68 -7.62 14.13
CA SER A 153 4.09 -8.86 14.82
C SER A 153 5.27 -8.61 15.75
N TYR A 154 6.24 -7.82 15.32
CA TYR A 154 7.41 -7.46 16.12
C TYR A 154 7.06 -6.51 17.25
N ALA A 155 6.16 -5.53 17.02
CA ALA A 155 5.64 -4.67 18.07
C ALA A 155 4.88 -5.47 19.14
N THR A 156 4.03 -6.42 18.71
CA THR A 156 3.29 -7.32 19.61
C THR A 156 4.25 -8.17 20.44
N ALA A 157 5.28 -8.76 19.82
CA ALA A 157 6.30 -9.54 20.53
C ALA A 157 7.07 -8.69 21.54
N LYS A 158 7.46 -7.46 21.18
CA LYS A 158 8.15 -6.54 22.09
C LYS A 158 7.28 -6.13 23.28
N SER A 159 6.00 -5.85 23.03
CA SER A 159 5.02 -5.55 24.09
C SER A 159 4.85 -6.73 25.06
N LYS A 160 4.74 -7.95 24.52
CA LYS A 160 4.49 -9.16 25.32
C LYS A 160 5.71 -9.64 26.12
N TYR A 161 6.91 -9.58 25.54
CA TYR A 161 8.11 -10.19 26.10
C TYR A 161 9.13 -9.18 26.63
N GLY A 162 8.83 -7.87 26.54
CA GLY A 162 9.60 -6.79 27.15
C GLY A 162 11.08 -6.81 26.78
N ALA A 163 11.95 -6.70 27.79
CA ALA A 163 13.40 -6.59 27.63
C ALA A 163 14.06 -7.81 26.96
N SER A 164 13.40 -8.97 26.92
CA SER A 164 13.89 -10.16 26.24
C SER A 164 13.84 -10.04 24.72
N VAL A 165 12.97 -9.16 24.18
CA VAL A 165 12.87 -8.88 22.75
C VAL A 165 13.57 -7.58 22.41
N ARG A 166 14.50 -7.64 21.46
CA ARG A 166 15.10 -6.48 20.82
C ARG A 166 14.80 -6.51 19.33
N VAL A 167 14.21 -5.43 18.85
CA VAL A 167 14.01 -5.18 17.42
C VAL A 167 14.98 -4.05 17.08
N PRO A 168 16.05 -4.31 16.31
CA PRO A 168 17.00 -3.29 15.91
C PRO A 168 16.30 -2.15 15.17
N ASP A 169 16.80 -0.93 15.34
CA ASP A 169 16.32 0.23 14.60
C ASP A 169 16.73 0.12 13.12
N GLY A 170 15.85 0.59 12.24
CA GLY A 170 16.00 0.52 10.79
C GLY A 170 14.65 0.76 10.11
N PRO A 171 14.64 1.17 8.82
CA PRO A 171 13.42 1.60 8.13
C PRO A 171 12.35 0.51 8.11
N ASP A 172 12.71 -0.77 7.93
CA ASP A 172 11.70 -1.84 7.88
C ASP A 172 11.81 -2.92 8.94
N ARG A 173 12.76 -2.78 9.88
CA ARG A 173 12.92 -3.64 11.06
C ARG A 173 12.82 -5.14 10.71
N THR A 174 13.68 -5.61 9.81
CA THR A 174 13.64 -6.98 9.25
C THR A 174 14.07 -8.06 10.25
N ARG A 175 14.57 -7.67 11.43
CA ARG A 175 15.12 -8.59 12.43
C ARG A 175 14.44 -8.45 13.78
N LEU A 176 14.26 -9.58 14.46
CA LEU A 176 13.85 -9.65 15.85
C LEU A 176 14.79 -10.57 16.62
N ASN A 177 15.34 -10.07 17.72
CA ASN A 177 16.24 -10.82 18.58
C ASN A 177 15.51 -11.17 19.88
N TYR A 178 15.44 -12.44 20.24
CA TYR A 178 14.88 -12.90 21.52
C TYR A 178 15.98 -13.53 22.36
N ARG A 179 16.25 -12.96 23.54
CA ARG A 179 17.22 -13.49 24.50
C ARG A 179 16.53 -14.48 25.43
N MET A 180 16.98 -15.73 25.40
CA MET A 180 16.55 -16.77 26.33
C MET A 180 17.33 -16.69 27.64
N LYS A 181 16.76 -17.20 28.73
CA LYS A 181 17.42 -17.21 30.05
C LYS A 181 18.65 -18.12 30.09
N ALA A 182 18.70 -19.17 29.28
CA ALA A 182 19.77 -20.17 29.22
C ALA A 182 21.06 -19.71 28.46
N GLY A 183 21.29 -18.41 28.29
CA GLY A 183 22.45 -17.93 27.52
C GLY A 183 22.35 -18.14 25.99
N LEU A 184 21.19 -18.55 25.51
CA LEU A 184 20.84 -18.66 24.09
C LEU A 184 20.16 -17.38 23.60
N SER A 185 20.38 -17.05 22.33
CA SER A 185 19.68 -15.98 21.62
C SER A 185 19.12 -16.49 20.30
N LEU A 186 17.90 -16.08 19.99
CA LEU A 186 17.21 -16.36 18.76
C LEU A 186 17.16 -15.11 17.89
N PHE A 187 17.49 -15.25 16.62
CA PHE A 187 17.50 -14.19 15.63
C PHE A 187 16.52 -14.57 14.53
N PHE A 188 15.37 -13.91 14.53
CA PHE A 188 14.39 -14.00 13.46
C PHE A 188 14.78 -13.01 12.37
N SER A 189 14.77 -13.47 11.11
CA SER A 189 14.96 -12.64 9.94
C SER A 189 13.72 -12.76 9.08
N TRP A 190 12.90 -11.72 9.04
CA TRP A 190 11.69 -11.67 8.23
C TRP A 190 11.88 -10.65 7.11
N THR A 191 11.96 -11.10 5.86
CA THR A 191 12.17 -10.28 4.67
C THR A 191 10.94 -10.34 3.76
N VAL A 192 10.70 -9.28 2.99
CA VAL A 192 9.60 -9.22 2.00
C VAL A 192 10.20 -8.77 0.68
N SER A 193 10.32 -9.69 -0.27
CA SER A 193 10.96 -9.43 -1.56
C SER A 193 9.92 -9.20 -2.66
N VAL A 194 10.31 -8.40 -3.66
CA VAL A 194 9.48 -8.17 -4.85
C VAL A 194 10.31 -8.51 -6.09
N SER A 195 9.84 -9.48 -6.86
CA SER A 195 10.45 -9.79 -8.16
C SER A 195 10.18 -8.69 -9.18
N GLU A 196 11.00 -8.61 -10.22
CA GLU A 196 10.79 -7.71 -11.37
C GLU A 196 9.39 -7.85 -12.00
N ARG A 197 8.79 -9.04 -11.93
CA ARG A 197 7.46 -9.31 -12.49
C ARG A 197 6.30 -8.88 -11.58
N GLY A 198 6.58 -8.43 -10.36
CA GLY A 198 5.58 -8.04 -9.37
C GLY A 198 5.08 -9.18 -8.48
N PHE A 199 5.76 -10.33 -8.47
CA PHE A 199 5.52 -11.34 -7.43
C PHE A 199 6.13 -10.86 -6.12
N VAL A 200 5.29 -10.82 -5.08
CA VAL A 200 5.68 -10.47 -3.71
C VAL A 200 5.78 -11.74 -2.90
N ASP A 201 6.92 -11.97 -2.27
CA ASP A 201 7.15 -13.12 -1.39
C ASP A 201 7.59 -12.65 -0.01
N SER A 202 7.30 -13.46 1.00
CA SER A 202 7.66 -13.21 2.39
C SER A 202 8.40 -14.43 2.92
N SER A 203 9.54 -14.19 3.56
CA SER A 203 10.38 -15.23 4.15
C SER A 203 10.64 -14.92 5.61
N LEU A 204 10.50 -15.92 6.48
CA LEU A 204 10.87 -15.85 7.89
C LEU A 204 11.83 -16.98 8.25
N GLY A 205 13.07 -16.60 8.54
CA GLY A 205 14.12 -17.48 9.03
C GLY A 205 14.34 -17.32 10.53
N LEU A 206 14.96 -18.34 11.12
CA LEU A 206 15.39 -18.36 12.52
C LEU A 206 16.81 -18.88 12.63
N GLN A 207 17.68 -18.12 13.29
CA GLN A 207 19.01 -18.54 13.68
C GLN A 207 19.11 -18.60 15.20
N VAL A 208 19.72 -19.66 15.71
CA VAL A 208 20.00 -19.84 17.14
C VAL A 208 21.50 -19.58 17.37
N LYS A 209 21.85 -18.75 18.35
CA LYS A 209 23.23 -18.56 18.78
C LYS A 209 23.36 -18.81 20.27
N SER A 210 24.43 -19.50 20.66
CA SER A 210 24.83 -19.58 22.06
C SER A 210 25.87 -18.54 22.40
N HIS A 211 25.77 -17.98 23.61
CA HIS A 211 26.75 -17.05 24.17
C HIS A 211 27.60 -17.67 25.29
N ARG A 212 27.28 -18.89 25.75
CA ARG A 212 27.97 -19.64 26.80
C ARG A 212 27.86 -21.15 26.57
N GLU A 213 28.50 -21.97 27.40
CA GLU A 213 28.16 -23.38 27.46
C GLU A 213 26.71 -23.53 27.92
N VAL A 214 25.95 -24.33 27.19
CA VAL A 214 24.53 -24.60 27.42
C VAL A 214 24.38 -26.10 27.61
N SER A 215 23.44 -26.52 28.45
CA SER A 215 23.15 -27.94 28.66
C SER A 215 22.78 -28.63 27.34
N ASP A 216 22.98 -29.95 27.28
CA ASP A 216 22.57 -30.72 26.11
C ASP A 216 21.04 -30.70 25.92
N GLU A 217 20.26 -30.66 27.00
CA GLU A 217 18.80 -30.52 26.97
C GLU A 217 18.35 -29.20 26.30
N ASP A 218 18.98 -28.07 26.64
CA ASP A 218 18.69 -26.77 26.03
C ASP A 218 19.10 -26.75 24.56
N ARG A 219 20.23 -27.38 24.21
CA ARG A 219 20.71 -27.51 22.82
C ARG A 219 19.74 -28.34 21.98
N GLU A 220 19.29 -29.48 22.49
CA GLU A 220 18.33 -30.33 21.81
C GLU A 220 17.02 -29.57 21.57
N THR A 221 16.51 -28.90 22.60
CA THR A 221 15.28 -28.08 22.55
C THR A 221 15.34 -27.04 21.43
N VAL A 222 16.47 -26.32 21.28
CA VAL A 222 16.58 -25.26 20.26
C VAL A 222 16.95 -25.76 18.87
N SER A 223 17.54 -26.96 18.75
CA SER A 223 17.97 -27.52 17.47
C SER A 223 16.82 -27.74 16.49
N HIS A 224 15.63 -28.05 17.00
CA HIS A 224 14.44 -28.33 16.19
C HIS A 224 13.63 -27.07 15.83
N LEU A 225 13.91 -25.93 16.47
CA LEU A 225 13.11 -24.71 16.30
C LEU A 225 13.07 -24.18 14.86
N PRO A 226 14.17 -24.15 14.07
CA PRO A 226 14.11 -23.70 12.69
C PRO A 226 13.17 -24.56 11.83
N LEU A 227 13.22 -25.89 11.97
CA LEU A 227 12.34 -26.81 11.26
C LEU A 227 10.89 -26.69 11.72
N LEU A 228 10.68 -26.53 13.02
CA LEU A 228 9.35 -26.30 13.59
C LEU A 228 8.73 -25.01 13.06
N LEU A 229 9.52 -23.93 13.00
CA LEU A 229 9.10 -22.65 12.46
C LEU A 229 8.65 -22.80 11.00
N GLN A 230 9.43 -23.47 10.16
CA GLN A 230 9.07 -23.69 8.75
C GLN A 230 7.75 -24.45 8.60
N LYS A 231 7.54 -25.53 9.37
CA LYS A 231 6.26 -26.26 9.39
C LYS A 231 5.09 -25.37 9.84
N MET A 232 5.32 -24.52 10.84
CA MET A 232 4.29 -23.59 11.33
C MET A 232 3.97 -22.48 10.31
N ILE A 233 4.96 -21.99 9.57
CA ILE A 233 4.74 -20.99 8.51
C ILE A 233 3.81 -21.58 7.43
N GLN A 234 4.08 -22.81 6.98
CA GLN A 234 3.27 -23.48 5.96
C GLN A 234 1.81 -23.69 6.39
N THR A 235 1.58 -23.98 7.67
CA THR A 235 0.25 -24.32 8.18
C THR A 235 -0.54 -23.14 8.74
N ARG A 236 0.14 -22.09 9.22
CA ARG A 236 -0.48 -20.99 9.98
C ARG A 236 -0.09 -19.59 9.51
N GLY A 237 0.88 -19.47 8.62
CA GLY A 237 1.45 -18.20 8.19
C GLY A 237 2.47 -17.62 9.18
N HIS A 238 3.19 -16.61 8.69
CA HIS A 238 4.35 -16.02 9.34
C HIS A 238 4.07 -15.48 10.76
N ARG A 239 3.05 -14.62 10.91
CA ARG A 239 2.69 -14.03 12.20
C ARG A 239 2.38 -15.05 13.29
N LYS A 240 1.55 -16.05 12.97
CA LYS A 240 1.17 -17.10 13.94
C LYS A 240 2.35 -18.02 14.24
N ALA A 241 3.19 -18.33 13.26
CA ALA A 241 4.38 -19.15 13.46
C ALA A 241 5.38 -18.48 14.41
N LEU A 242 5.69 -17.19 14.19
CA LEU A 242 6.53 -16.40 15.09
C LEU A 242 5.97 -16.39 16.52
N ALA A 243 4.69 -16.07 16.68
CA ALA A 243 4.05 -16.02 18.00
C ALA A 243 4.09 -17.36 18.72
N SER A 244 3.90 -18.47 17.98
CA SER A 244 3.90 -19.84 18.52
C SER A 244 5.29 -20.24 18.99
N VAL A 245 6.33 -20.00 18.18
CA VAL A 245 7.72 -20.28 18.58
C VAL A 245 8.09 -19.47 19.82
N LEU A 246 7.78 -18.18 19.87
CA LEU A 246 8.05 -17.37 21.06
C LEU A 246 7.29 -17.83 22.31
N ALA A 247 6.09 -18.38 22.15
CA ALA A 247 5.29 -18.89 23.26
C ALA A 247 5.85 -20.20 23.84
N LEU A 248 6.38 -21.10 22.99
CA LEU A 248 7.02 -22.35 23.42
C LEU A 248 8.26 -22.13 24.28
N LEU A 249 8.86 -20.94 24.19
CA LEU A 249 10.10 -20.59 24.88
C LEU A 249 9.83 -19.88 26.21
N GLN A 250 8.56 -19.78 26.63
CA GLN A 250 8.23 -19.38 27.99
C GLN A 250 8.36 -20.60 28.90
N PRO A 251 8.97 -20.46 30.09
CA PRO A 251 8.81 -21.49 31.10
C PRO A 251 7.32 -21.64 31.40
N ASN A 252 6.82 -22.89 31.43
CA ASN A 252 5.49 -23.16 31.96
C ASN A 252 5.37 -22.48 33.32
N PRO A 253 4.28 -21.76 33.63
CA PRO A 253 3.98 -21.43 35.00
C PRO A 253 3.75 -22.77 35.70
N VAL A 254 4.79 -23.29 36.35
CA VAL A 254 4.68 -24.42 37.27
C VAL A 254 3.74 -23.91 38.35
N THR A 255 2.52 -24.44 38.35
CA THR A 255 1.57 -24.34 39.46
C THR A 255 2.35 -24.70 40.73
N SER A 256 2.61 -23.66 41.53
CA SER A 256 3.15 -23.77 42.89
C SER A 256 2.01 -24.14 43.82
#